data_AF-A0A2G9XPR9-F1
#
_entry.id   AF-A0A2G9XPR9-F1
#
_cell.length_a   1.000
_cell.length_b   1.000
_cell.length_c   1.000
_cell.angle_alpha   90.00
_cell.angle_beta   90.00
_cell.angle_gamma   90.00
#
_symmetry.space_group_name_H-M   'P 1'
#
loop_
_entity.id
_entity.type
_entity.pdbx_description
1 polymer ?
#
loop_
_entity_poly.entity_id
_entity_poly.type
_entity_poly.pdbx_seq_one_letter_code
_entity_poly.pdbx_strand_id
1 'polypeptide(L)'
;MANHVHILAVPKYEESLSRSVGRTNLLYTQYINRKYKRSGRLWQNRFFSTIVETESYLWAVVRYIEKNPMKSKLVKKPEDYKWSSCKSNI
;
A
#
# COMPACT_ATOMS: atom_id res chain seq x y z
N MET A 1 5.52 0.59 -5.30
CA MET A 1 4.40 0.54 -6.27
C MET A 1 4.45 -0.63 -7.28
N ALA A 2 5.61 -1.01 -7.86
CA ALA A 2 5.68 -2.22 -8.72
C ALA A 2 5.78 -3.54 -7.92
N ASN A 3 6.33 -3.49 -6.71
CA ASN A 3 6.62 -4.66 -5.86
C ASN A 3 6.18 -4.48 -4.39
N HIS A 4 5.54 -3.35 -4.06
CA HIS A 4 5.02 -3.03 -2.72
C HIS A 4 3.91 -1.97 -2.84
N VAL A 5 3.09 -1.86 -1.79
CA VAL A 5 2.00 -0.88 -1.67
C VAL A 5 2.23 0.02 -0.45
N HIS A 6 1.73 1.26 -0.53
CA HIS A 6 1.65 2.18 0.60
C HIS A 6 0.18 2.51 0.86
N ILE A 7 -0.24 2.51 2.12
CA ILE A 7 -1.63 2.76 2.53
C ILE A 7 -1.61 3.78 3.66
N LEU A 8 -2.41 4.82 3.53
CA LEU A 8 -2.72 5.77 4.59
C LEU A 8 -4.17 5.52 5.01
N ALA A 9 -4.40 5.20 6.27
CA ALA A 9 -5.71 4.79 6.77
C ALA A 9 -5.86 5.12 8.25
N VAL A 10 -7.12 5.33 8.65
CA VAL A 10 -7.52 5.45 10.06
C VAL A 10 -8.09 4.10 10.49
N PRO A 11 -7.46 3.37 11.42
CA PRO A 11 -8.05 2.15 11.96
C PRO A 11 -9.30 2.45 12.78
N LYS A 12 -10.31 1.59 12.66
CA LYS A 12 -11.52 1.67 13.51
C LYS A 12 -11.25 1.24 14.96
N TYR A 13 -10.39 0.24 15.13
CA TYR A 13 -9.97 -0.33 16.42
C TYR A 13 -8.46 -0.58 16.41
N GLU A 14 -7.86 -0.68 17.59
CA GLU A 14 -6.41 -0.87 17.80
C GLU A 14 -5.81 -1.99 16.93
N GLU A 15 -6.47 -3.15 16.85
CA GLU A 15 -5.97 -4.30 16.07
C GLU A 15 -6.36 -4.29 14.59
N SER A 16 -7.09 -3.27 14.12
CA SER A 16 -7.72 -3.30 12.79
C SER A 16 -6.69 -3.38 11.67
N LEU A 17 -5.58 -2.65 11.78
CA LEU A 17 -4.52 -2.66 10.76
C LEU A 17 -3.85 -4.02 10.65
N SER A 18 -3.39 -4.57 11.78
CA SER A 18 -2.64 -5.83 11.79
C SER A 18 -3.50 -6.99 11.29
N ARG A 19 -4.77 -7.06 11.71
CA ARG A 19 -5.71 -8.09 11.29
C ARG A 19 -6.10 -7.95 9.82
N SER A 20 -6.44 -6.75 9.36
CA SER A 20 -6.89 -6.52 7.99
C SER A 20 -5.78 -6.75 6.98
N VAL A 21 -4.59 -6.19 7.23
CA VAL A 21 -3.42 -6.37 6.34
C VAL A 21 -2.95 -7.81 6.37
N GLY A 22 -2.86 -8.44 7.55
CA GLY A 22 -2.45 -9.84 7.69
C GLY A 22 -3.39 -10.79 6.94
N ARG A 23 -4.71 -10.63 7.10
CA ARG A 23 -5.70 -11.46 6.40
C ARG A 23 -5.66 -11.25 4.89
N THR A 24 -5.56 -10.00 4.43
CA THR A 24 -5.47 -9.66 3.00
C THR A 24 -4.22 -10.30 2.37
N ASN A 25 -3.07 -10.17 3.03
CA ASN A 25 -1.82 -10.74 2.55
C ASN A 25 -1.86 -12.27 2.46
N LEU A 26 -2.46 -12.93 3.45
CA LEU A 26 -2.66 -14.38 3.45
C LEU A 26 -3.54 -14.83 2.28
N LEU A 27 -4.72 -14.21 2.13
CA LEU A 27 -5.67 -14.56 1.07
C LEU A 27 -5.06 -14.33 -0.31
N TYR A 28 -4.34 -13.21 -0.50
CA TYR A 28 -3.68 -12.92 -1.76
C TYR A 28 -2.54 -13.90 -2.07
N THR A 29 -1.75 -14.30 -1.06
CA THR A 29 -0.72 -15.33 -1.22
C THR A 29 -1.33 -16.66 -1.66
N GLN A 30 -2.43 -17.08 -1.01
CA GLN A 30 -3.14 -18.31 -1.39
C GLN A 30 -3.68 -18.23 -2.82
N TYR A 31 -4.28 -17.10 -3.20
CA TYR A 31 -4.78 -16.86 -4.55
C TYR A 31 -3.67 -16.98 -5.60
N ILE A 32 -2.55 -16.29 -5.43
CA ILE A 32 -1.43 -16.31 -6.37
C ILE A 32 -0.81 -17.71 -6.44
N ASN A 33 -0.60 -18.38 -5.31
CA ASN A 33 -0.06 -19.73 -5.28
C ASN A 33 -0.97 -20.72 -6.02
N ARG A 34 -2.28 -20.67 -5.81
CA ARG A 34 -3.24 -21.51 -6.55
C ARG A 34 -3.27 -21.19 -8.04
N LYS A 35 -3.37 -19.90 -8.40
CA LYS A 35 -3.49 -19.44 -9.79
C LYS A 35 -2.29 -19.84 -10.64
N TYR A 36 -1.09 -19.73 -10.09
CA TYR A 36 0.15 -19.97 -10.82
C TYR A 36 0.80 -21.31 -10.47
N LYS A 37 0.11 -22.21 -9.76
CA LYS A 37 0.62 -23.52 -9.30
C LYS A 37 1.97 -23.41 -8.58
N ARG A 38 2.10 -22.41 -7.72
CA ARG A 38 3.29 -22.12 -6.89
C ARG A 38 3.03 -22.48 -5.43
N SER A 39 4.10 -22.56 -4.65
CA SER A 39 4.07 -22.67 -3.19
C SER A 39 5.05 -21.69 -2.56
N GLY A 40 4.95 -21.49 -1.24
CA GLY A 40 5.83 -20.60 -0.49
C GLY A 40 5.27 -19.18 -0.26
N ARG A 41 6.15 -18.28 0.18
CA ARG A 41 5.82 -16.90 0.56
C ARG A 41 5.73 -16.00 -0.67
N LEU A 42 4.72 -15.14 -0.71
CA LEU A 42 4.60 -14.08 -1.73
C LEU A 42 5.19 -12.74 -1.23
N TRP A 43 4.92 -12.40 0.02
CA TRP A 43 5.37 -11.15 0.64
C TRP A 43 6.75 -11.35 1.26
N GLN A 44 7.64 -10.36 1.06
CA GLN A 44 9.01 -10.42 1.57
C GLN A 44 9.05 -10.38 3.11
N ASN A 45 8.28 -9.48 3.73
CA ASN A 45 8.29 -9.22 5.17
C ASN A 45 6.86 -8.94 5.69
N ARG A 46 6.72 -8.81 7.01
CA ARG A 46 5.54 -8.20 7.63
C ARG A 46 5.39 -6.75 7.14
N PHE A 47 4.17 -6.22 7.22
CA PHE A 47 3.96 -4.80 6.94
C PHE A 47 4.66 -3.94 8.00
N PHE A 48 5.02 -2.72 7.60
CA PHE A 48 5.53 -1.69 8.50
C PHE A 48 4.48 -0.59 8.62
N SER A 49 4.38 0.01 9.79
CA SER A 49 3.44 1.12 10.07
C SER A 49 4.12 2.19 10.92
N THR A 50 3.69 3.43 10.71
CA THR A 50 4.11 4.61 11.47
C THR A 50 2.88 5.46 11.72
N ILE A 51 2.77 6.01 12.93
CA ILE A 51 1.66 6.89 13.32
C ILE A 51 1.86 8.26 12.65
N VAL A 52 0.77 8.84 12.16
CA VAL A 52 0.74 10.21 11.62
C VAL A 52 0.03 11.09 12.64
N GLU A 53 0.80 11.86 13.41
CA GLU A 53 0.29 12.59 14.58
C GLU A 53 -0.09 14.05 14.30
N THR A 54 0.44 14.64 13.23
CA THR A 54 0.20 16.05 12.90
C THR A 54 -0.37 16.21 11.50
N GLU A 55 -1.14 17.28 11.30
CA GLU A 55 -1.69 17.62 9.99
C GLU A 55 -0.59 17.94 8.97
N SER A 56 0.47 18.64 9.38
CA SER A 56 1.60 18.92 8.51
C SER A 56 2.29 17.63 8.03
N TYR A 57 2.39 16.63 8.91
CA TYR A 57 2.93 15.32 8.55
C TYR A 57 1.96 14.53 7.67
N LEU A 58 0.64 14.62 7.92
CA LEU A 58 -0.37 14.01 7.07
C LEU A 58 -0.21 14.43 5.61
N TRP A 59 -0.11 15.73 5.34
CA TRP A 59 0.08 16.24 3.98
C TRP A 59 1.41 15.83 3.37
N ALA A 60 2.47 15.71 4.17
CA ALA A 60 3.75 15.17 3.71
C ALA A 60 3.62 13.70 3.28
N VAL A 61 2.91 12.88 4.06
CA VAL A 61 2.68 11.46 3.78
C VAL A 61 1.80 11.26 2.54
N VAL A 62 0.70 12.02 2.40
CA VAL A 62 -0.15 11.98 1.19
C VAL A 62 0.68 12.23 -0.06
N ARG A 63 1.43 13.35 -0.09
CA ARG A 63 2.30 13.69 -1.23
C ARG A 63 3.37 12.63 -1.47
N TYR A 64 3.94 12.05 -0.42
CA TYR A 64 4.93 10.98 -0.55
C TYR A 64 4.34 9.74 -1.24
N ILE A 65 3.17 9.28 -0.81
CA ILE A 65 2.49 8.10 -1.36
C ILE A 65 2.16 8.32 -2.84
N GLU A 66 1.53 9.45 -3.15
CA GLU A 66 1.07 9.76 -4.51
C GLU A 66 2.22 9.99 -5.49
N LYS A 67 3.34 10.56 -5.04
CA LYS A 67 4.54 10.76 -5.88
C LYS A 67 5.41 9.51 -6.01
N ASN A 68 5.16 8.45 -5.24
CA ASN A 68 5.98 7.24 -5.26
C ASN A 68 6.06 6.54 -6.65
N PRO A 69 4.95 6.42 -7.43
CA PRO A 69 5.01 5.90 -8.80
C PRO A 69 5.95 6.69 -9.72
N MET A 70 5.93 8.02 -9.62
CA MET A 70 6.82 8.90 -10.38
C MET A 70 8.28 8.72 -9.94
N LYS A 71 8.53 8.65 -8.62
CA LYS A 71 9.88 8.37 -8.08
C LYS A 71 10.41 7.01 -8.54
N SER A 72 9.52 6.04 -8.73
CA SER A 72 9.82 4.70 -9.26
C SER A 72 9.88 4.66 -10.81
N LYS A 73 9.78 5.81 -11.49
CA LYS A 73 9.79 5.95 -12.95
C LYS A 73 8.69 5.17 -13.68
N LEU A 74 7.57 4.87 -13.00
CA LEU A 74 6.43 4.15 -13.60
C LEU A 74 5.55 5.06 -14.46
N VAL A 75 5.51 6.35 -14.12
CA VAL A 75 4.70 7.38 -14.77
C VAL A 75 5.43 8.73 -14.73
N LYS A 76 5.04 9.66 -15.62
CA LYS A 76 5.58 11.03 -15.64
C LYS A 76 4.85 11.94 -14.65
N LYS A 77 3.54 11.76 -14.47
CA LYS A 77 2.75 12.50 -13.49
C LYS A 77 2.08 11.55 -12.47
N PRO A 78 1.93 11.95 -11.19
CA PRO A 78 1.28 11.12 -10.17
C PRO A 78 -0.12 10.60 -10.56
N GLU A 79 -0.94 11.44 -11.18
CA GLU A 79 -2.32 11.15 -11.59
C GLU A 79 -2.44 10.11 -12.72
N ASP A 80 -1.35 9.89 -13.47
CA ASP A 80 -1.32 8.89 -14.54
C ASP A 80 -1.22 7.45 -13.98
N TYR A 81 -0.90 7.30 -12.69
CA TYR A 81 -0.78 5.98 -12.08
C TYR A 81 -2.14 5.42 -11.65
N LYS A 82 -2.72 4.58 -12.51
CA LYS A 82 -4.05 3.98 -12.33
C LYS A 82 -4.27 3.16 -11.05
N TRP A 83 -3.20 2.79 -10.34
CA TRP A 83 -3.27 2.01 -9.10
C TRP A 83 -3.02 2.88 -7.85
N SER A 84 -3.40 4.15 -7.91
CA SER A 84 -3.33 5.12 -6.82
C SER A 84 -4.64 5.92 -6.75
N SER A 85 -4.95 6.43 -5.55
CA SER A 85 -6.06 7.38 -5.32
C SER A 85 -5.74 8.80 -5.79
N CYS A 86 -4.53 9.08 -6.26
CA CYS A 86 -4.06 10.43 -6.61
C CYS A 86 -5.04 11.18 -7.52
N LYS A 87 -5.59 10.51 -8.55
CA LYS A 87 -6.56 11.11 -9.48
C LYS A 87 -7.86 11.58 -8.79
N SER A 88 -8.25 10.95 -7.68
CA SER A 88 -9.44 11.32 -6.92
C SER A 88 -9.18 12.42 -5.88
N ASN A 89 -7.91 12.73 -5.60
CA ASN A 89 -7.48 13.69 -4.59
C ASN A 89 -7.05 15.06 -5.19
N ILE A 90 -7.06 15.16 -6.52
CA ILE A 90 -6.73 16.38 -7.30
C ILE A 90 -8.02 17.05 -7.77
#